data_AF-A0A2V5YQF1-F1
#
_entry.id   AF-A0A2V5YQF1-F1
#
_cell.length_a   1.000
_cell.length_b   1.000
_cell.length_c   1.000
_cell.angle_alpha   90.00
_cell.angle_beta   90.00
_cell.angle_gamma   90.00
#
_symmetry.space_group_name_H-M   'P 1'
#
loop_
_entity.id
_entity.type
_entity.pdbx_description
1 polymer ?
#
loop_
_entity_poly.entity_id
_entity_poly.type
_entity_poly.pdbx_seq_one_letter_code
_entity_poly.pdbx_strand_id
1 'polypeptide(L)'
;MITYPAVKQLAAWVFLGILLSHASFAGDCNSLILEQIKEMPQGGRYSVSHFAKIRLQSSAHFESGKFFILPSQASPSFCSGATYLVFIRTIEALRAHGQLHLDYSTLERLIIRDQRDGEGVWGRWNANGPGTARLFHELRLGQNFDNLDQAKPGDFMKIFWSRQVGKNEHGHSTIFLGTENRPDGQYVRYWSSNIPSGYGEKSVPRSKIAYAIFSRLQSPDNLARINNAPFVDTYLASLLRTRSSIAEAGAKCGL
;
A
#
# COMPACT_ATOMS: atom_id res chain seq x y z
N MET A 1 -40.55 73.40 8.54
CA MET A 1 -39.67 72.85 9.60
C MET A 1 -40.15 71.44 9.88
N ILE A 2 -39.21 70.50 9.98
CA ILE A 2 -39.37 69.06 10.28
C ILE A 2 -39.78 68.17 9.10
N THR A 3 -38.73 67.55 8.56
CA THR A 3 -38.62 66.45 7.62
C THR A 3 -39.06 65.11 8.23
N TYR A 4 -39.80 64.29 7.48
CA TYR A 4 -39.96 62.85 7.75
C TYR A 4 -39.02 62.06 6.84
N PRO A 5 -38.14 61.17 7.36
CA PRO A 5 -37.54 60.15 6.53
C PRO A 5 -38.35 58.86 6.62
N ALA A 6 -38.77 58.36 5.46
CA ALA A 6 -39.28 57.01 5.30
C ALA A 6 -38.15 56.00 5.53
N VAL A 7 -38.27 55.17 6.57
CA VAL A 7 -37.37 54.05 6.83
C VAL A 7 -37.75 52.91 5.87
N LYS A 8 -37.01 52.77 4.77
CA LYS A 8 -37.02 51.55 3.96
C LYS A 8 -36.20 50.49 4.69
N GLN A 9 -36.87 49.47 5.24
CA GLN A 9 -36.22 48.25 5.68
C GLN A 9 -35.77 47.45 4.44
N LEU A 10 -34.47 47.50 4.12
CA LEU A 10 -33.83 46.50 3.28
C LEU A 10 -33.44 45.32 4.19
N ALA A 11 -34.17 44.21 4.11
CA ALA A 11 -33.75 42.95 4.67
C ALA A 11 -32.65 42.35 3.77
N ALA A 12 -31.39 42.55 4.14
CA ALA A 12 -30.26 41.88 3.51
C ALA A 12 -30.19 40.44 4.04
N TRP A 13 -30.60 39.49 3.20
CA TRP A 13 -30.38 38.07 3.47
C TRP A 13 -28.92 37.72 3.16
N VAL A 14 -28.09 37.64 4.19
CA VAL A 14 -26.74 37.09 4.08
C VAL A 14 -26.85 35.58 4.10
N PHE A 15 -26.78 34.96 2.92
CA PHE A 15 -26.56 33.52 2.82
C PHE A 15 -25.12 33.23 3.23
N LEU A 16 -24.94 32.81 4.48
CA LEU A 16 -23.69 32.26 4.97
C LEU A 16 -23.50 30.88 4.33
N GLY A 17 -22.84 30.84 3.18
CA GLY A 17 -22.37 29.60 2.59
C GLY A 17 -21.31 28.99 3.50
N ILE A 18 -21.71 28.02 4.33
CA ILE A 18 -20.76 27.17 5.05
C ILE A 18 -20.09 26.29 3.99
N LEU A 19 -18.94 26.74 3.50
CA LEU A 19 -17.97 25.84 2.88
C LEU A 19 -17.53 24.88 3.99
N LEU A 20 -18.18 23.71 4.06
CA LEU A 20 -17.64 22.56 4.76
C LEU A 20 -16.37 22.15 4.00
N SER A 21 -15.26 22.82 4.34
CA SER A 21 -13.94 22.28 4.13
C SER A 21 -13.94 20.92 4.81
N HIS A 22 -14.07 19.86 4.00
CA HIS A 22 -13.78 18.51 4.44
C HIS A 22 -12.29 18.51 4.75
N ALA A 23 -11.95 18.89 5.98
CA ALA A 23 -10.69 18.49 6.57
C ALA A 23 -10.76 16.96 6.60
N SER A 24 -10.29 16.34 5.52
CA SER A 24 -10.12 14.91 5.46
C SER A 24 -9.18 14.58 6.61
N PHE A 25 -9.74 14.06 7.70
CA PHE A 25 -8.96 13.62 8.83
C PHE A 25 -8.09 12.49 8.25
N ALA A 26 -6.81 12.76 8.04
CA ALA A 26 -5.84 11.81 7.51
C ALA A 26 -5.59 10.73 8.57
N GLY A 27 -6.59 9.86 8.77
CA GLY A 27 -6.47 8.64 9.54
C GLY A 27 -5.61 7.65 8.76
N ASP A 28 -4.80 6.88 9.48
CA ASP A 28 -4.13 5.75 8.84
C ASP A 28 -5.17 4.71 8.40
N CYS A 29 -4.94 4.07 7.26
CA CYS A 29 -5.87 3.08 6.70
C CYS A 29 -5.72 1.69 7.36
N ASN A 30 -4.96 1.59 8.46
CA ASN A 30 -4.53 0.32 9.04
C ASN A 30 -5.70 -0.56 9.47
N SER A 31 -6.71 0.02 10.14
CA SER A 31 -7.91 -0.74 10.52
C SER A 31 -8.63 -1.34 9.32
N LEU A 32 -8.78 -0.57 8.23
CA LEU A 32 -9.40 -1.06 7.00
C LEU A 32 -8.54 -2.12 6.32
N ILE A 33 -7.21 -1.98 6.32
CA ILE A 33 -6.28 -3.02 5.83
C ILE A 33 -6.46 -4.32 6.62
N LEU A 34 -6.59 -4.25 7.94
CA LEU A 34 -6.83 -5.42 8.79
C LEU A 34 -8.21 -6.05 8.53
N GLU A 35 -9.24 -5.26 8.23
CA GLU A 35 -10.54 -5.77 7.76
C GLU A 35 -10.38 -6.54 6.44
N GLN A 36 -9.66 -5.97 5.48
CA GLN A 36 -9.39 -6.64 4.20
C GLN A 36 -8.63 -7.96 4.38
N ILE A 37 -7.68 -8.03 5.32
CA ILE A 37 -6.98 -9.28 5.66
C ILE A 37 -7.95 -10.37 6.14
N LYS A 38 -8.95 -10.03 6.96
CA LYS A 38 -9.93 -11.01 7.48
C LYS A 38 -10.76 -11.65 6.37
N GLU A 39 -10.93 -10.96 5.25
CA GLU A 39 -11.65 -11.44 4.07
C GLU A 39 -10.76 -12.20 3.08
N MET A 40 -9.44 -12.24 3.31
CA MET A 40 -8.53 -13.03 2.49
C MET A 40 -8.61 -14.53 2.87
N PRO A 41 -8.53 -15.44 1.88
CA PRO A 41 -8.49 -16.87 2.13
C PRO A 41 -7.22 -17.26 2.88
N GLN A 42 -7.24 -18.44 3.48
CA GLN A 42 -6.06 -19.06 4.09
C GLN A 42 -5.51 -20.17 3.20
N GLY A 43 -4.20 -20.36 3.21
CA GLY A 43 -3.53 -21.39 2.43
C GLY A 43 -3.35 -21.01 0.95
N GLY A 44 -3.43 -22.01 0.06
CA GLY A 44 -3.30 -21.80 -1.39
C GLY A 44 -1.89 -22.01 -1.95
N ARG A 45 -0.91 -22.43 -1.15
CA ARG A 45 0.49 -22.67 -1.58
C ARG A 45 1.24 -21.39 -2.00
N TYR A 46 2.56 -21.47 -1.96
CA TYR A 46 3.47 -20.40 -2.39
C TYR A 46 4.18 -20.73 -3.70
N SER A 47 4.22 -19.80 -4.66
CA SER A 47 5.02 -19.91 -5.88
C SER A 47 5.30 -18.53 -6.49
N VAL A 48 6.54 -18.29 -6.93
CA VAL A 48 6.93 -17.09 -7.70
C VAL A 48 7.02 -17.38 -9.22
N SER A 49 6.44 -18.50 -9.66
CA SER A 49 6.46 -18.91 -11.07
C SER A 49 5.66 -17.97 -11.96
N HIS A 50 5.91 -18.04 -13.27
CA HIS A 50 5.09 -17.34 -14.27
C HIS A 50 3.60 -17.72 -14.14
N PHE A 51 3.30 -18.99 -13.84
CA PHE A 51 1.93 -19.45 -13.59
C PHE A 51 1.27 -18.71 -12.42
N ALA A 52 1.97 -18.52 -11.30
CA ALA A 52 1.46 -17.76 -10.16
C ALA A 52 1.17 -16.29 -10.53
N LYS A 53 1.99 -15.68 -11.39
CA LYS A 53 1.76 -14.31 -11.90
C LYS A 53 0.48 -14.23 -12.75
N ILE A 54 0.26 -15.21 -13.65
CA ILE A 54 -1.00 -15.30 -14.42
C ILE A 54 -2.20 -15.43 -13.49
N ARG A 55 -2.12 -16.31 -12.47
CA ARG A 55 -3.20 -16.49 -11.49
C ARG A 55 -3.52 -15.22 -10.72
N LEU A 56 -2.49 -14.44 -10.35
CA LEU A 56 -2.68 -13.13 -9.72
C LEU A 56 -3.40 -12.14 -10.67
N GLN A 57 -2.94 -12.01 -11.91
CA GLN A 57 -3.58 -11.13 -12.91
C GLN A 57 -5.05 -11.51 -13.13
N SER A 58 -5.33 -12.81 -13.26
CA SER A 58 -6.71 -13.31 -13.41
C SER A 58 -7.55 -13.18 -12.15
N SER A 59 -6.96 -12.93 -10.98
CA SER A 59 -7.72 -12.78 -9.74
C SER A 59 -8.25 -11.36 -9.49
N ALA A 60 -7.77 -10.38 -10.25
CA ALA A 60 -8.11 -8.97 -10.09
C ALA A 60 -8.55 -8.39 -11.43
N HIS A 61 -9.86 -8.39 -11.68
CA HIS A 61 -10.44 -7.81 -12.88
C HIS A 61 -10.79 -6.35 -12.66
N PHE A 62 -10.69 -5.54 -13.71
CA PHE A 62 -11.15 -4.15 -13.71
C PHE A 62 -12.15 -3.96 -14.83
N GLU A 63 -13.38 -3.60 -14.47
CA GLU A 63 -14.47 -3.42 -15.42
C GLU A 63 -15.31 -2.21 -14.98
N SER A 64 -15.64 -1.34 -15.94
CA SER A 64 -16.46 -0.14 -15.73
C SER A 64 -16.05 0.70 -14.50
N GLY A 65 -14.75 0.86 -14.26
CA GLY A 65 -14.24 1.70 -13.17
C GLY A 65 -14.18 1.05 -11.79
N LYS A 66 -14.43 -0.26 -11.68
CA LYS A 66 -14.46 -1.02 -10.44
C LYS A 66 -13.52 -2.23 -10.49
N PHE A 67 -12.85 -2.52 -9.37
CA PHE A 67 -12.07 -3.76 -9.25
C PHE A 67 -12.93 -4.89 -8.68
N PHE A 68 -12.88 -6.04 -9.34
CA PHE A 68 -13.45 -7.30 -8.88
C PHE A 68 -12.30 -8.23 -8.50
N ILE A 69 -12.14 -8.46 -7.20
CA ILE A 69 -11.01 -9.21 -6.66
C ILE A 69 -11.53 -10.54 -6.09
N LEU A 70 -10.99 -11.64 -6.61
CA LEU A 70 -11.27 -13.02 -6.21
C LEU A 70 -9.98 -13.66 -5.66
N PRO A 71 -9.59 -13.36 -4.40
CA PRO A 71 -8.28 -13.74 -3.87
C PRO A 71 -7.97 -15.24 -3.90
N SER A 72 -9.00 -16.09 -3.82
CA SER A 72 -8.87 -17.56 -3.90
C SER A 72 -8.37 -18.04 -5.26
N GLN A 73 -8.56 -17.24 -6.32
CA GLN A 73 -8.07 -17.56 -7.66
C GLN A 73 -6.59 -17.25 -7.84
N ALA A 74 -5.99 -16.39 -7.01
CA ALA A 74 -4.56 -16.08 -7.03
C ALA A 74 -3.67 -17.19 -6.42
N SER A 75 -4.12 -18.44 -6.44
CA SER A 75 -3.43 -19.61 -5.89
C SER A 75 -2.78 -20.43 -7.01
N PRO A 76 -1.48 -20.82 -6.91
CA PRO A 76 -0.54 -20.45 -5.86
C PRO A 76 -0.17 -18.98 -5.89
N SER A 77 0.06 -18.40 -4.70
CA SER A 77 0.34 -16.97 -4.53
C SER A 77 1.80 -16.69 -4.14
N PHE A 78 2.18 -15.42 -4.09
CA PHE A 78 3.46 -14.95 -3.56
C PHE A 78 3.28 -13.65 -2.79
N CYS A 79 4.31 -13.25 -2.05
CA CYS A 79 4.20 -12.27 -0.98
C CYS A 79 3.77 -10.87 -1.45
N SER A 80 4.40 -10.31 -2.49
CA SER A 80 4.02 -9.01 -3.07
C SER A 80 2.63 -9.04 -3.72
N GLY A 81 2.26 -10.14 -4.37
CA GLY A 81 0.90 -10.33 -4.90
C GLY A 81 -0.16 -10.31 -3.81
N ALA A 82 0.08 -11.02 -2.71
CA ALA A 82 -0.82 -11.06 -1.56
C ALA A 82 -1.07 -9.67 -0.97
N THR A 83 0.01 -8.92 -0.70
CA THR A 83 -0.09 -7.59 -0.10
C THR A 83 -0.70 -6.58 -1.07
N TYR A 84 -0.47 -6.71 -2.38
CA TYR A 84 -1.10 -5.84 -3.37
C TYR A 84 -2.59 -6.08 -3.51
N LEU A 85 -3.06 -7.34 -3.44
CA LEU A 85 -4.50 -7.62 -3.43
C LEU A 85 -5.18 -6.94 -2.23
N VAL A 86 -4.58 -7.02 -1.03
CA VAL A 86 -5.09 -6.30 0.15
C VAL A 86 -5.09 -4.78 -0.08
N PHE A 87 -4.03 -4.24 -0.71
CA PHE A 87 -3.97 -2.83 -1.06
C PHE A 87 -5.11 -2.40 -2.00
N ILE A 88 -5.33 -3.08 -3.13
CA ILE A 88 -6.41 -2.72 -4.06
C ILE A 88 -7.79 -2.91 -3.41
N ARG A 89 -8.00 -3.96 -2.62
CA ARG A 89 -9.24 -4.12 -1.84
C ARG A 89 -9.47 -2.94 -0.89
N THR A 90 -8.41 -2.46 -0.24
CA THR A 90 -8.48 -1.29 0.65
C THR A 90 -8.87 -0.03 -0.12
N ILE A 91 -8.27 0.19 -1.30
CA ILE A 91 -8.63 1.31 -2.19
C ILE A 91 -10.10 1.22 -2.61
N GLU A 92 -10.59 0.05 -3.03
CA GLU A 92 -12.00 -0.12 -3.40
C GLU A 92 -12.95 0.06 -2.22
N ALA A 93 -12.58 -0.39 -1.02
CA ALA A 93 -13.40 -0.19 0.18
C ALA A 93 -13.50 1.31 0.53
N LEU A 94 -12.40 2.06 0.48
CA LEU A 94 -12.42 3.52 0.64
C LEU A 94 -13.33 4.20 -0.39
N ARG A 95 -13.26 3.77 -1.66
CA ARG A 95 -14.13 4.28 -2.73
C ARG A 95 -15.60 3.94 -2.48
N ALA A 96 -15.90 2.71 -2.07
CA ALA A 96 -17.25 2.26 -1.74
C ALA A 96 -17.85 3.02 -0.54
N HIS A 97 -17.00 3.45 0.40
CA HIS A 97 -17.40 4.30 1.54
C HIS A 97 -17.47 5.79 1.18
N GLY A 98 -17.18 6.19 -0.07
CA GLY A 98 -17.13 7.60 -0.48
C GLY A 98 -15.95 8.39 0.10
N GLN A 99 -14.94 7.72 0.65
CA GLN A 99 -13.77 8.31 1.31
C GLN A 99 -12.60 8.55 0.35
N LEU A 100 -12.66 7.99 -0.87
CA LEU A 100 -11.63 8.12 -1.89
C LEU A 100 -12.27 8.28 -3.25
N HIS A 101 -11.80 9.25 -4.03
CA HIS A 101 -12.25 9.47 -5.40
C HIS A 101 -11.04 9.47 -6.32
N LEU A 102 -10.95 8.46 -7.19
CA LEU A 102 -9.92 8.34 -8.21
C LEU A 102 -10.60 8.33 -9.58
N ASP A 103 -10.02 9.04 -10.54
CA ASP A 103 -10.49 9.03 -11.92
C ASP A 103 -10.16 7.70 -12.62
N TYR A 104 -10.81 7.45 -13.75
CA TYR A 104 -10.60 6.22 -14.50
C TYR A 104 -9.13 6.02 -14.90
N SER A 105 -8.44 7.11 -15.25
CA SER A 105 -7.04 7.06 -15.66
C SER A 105 -6.11 6.57 -14.54
N THR A 106 -6.34 7.04 -13.30
CA THR A 106 -5.59 6.58 -12.12
C THR A 106 -5.91 5.12 -11.82
N LEU A 107 -7.18 4.74 -11.86
CA LEU A 107 -7.62 3.38 -11.58
C LEU A 107 -7.02 2.38 -12.56
N GLU A 108 -6.98 2.72 -13.85
CA GLU A 108 -6.36 1.87 -14.86
C GLU A 108 -4.88 1.58 -14.56
N ARG A 109 -4.16 2.52 -13.92
CA ARG A 109 -2.75 2.33 -13.52
C ARG A 109 -2.56 1.35 -12.35
N LEU A 110 -3.63 1.04 -11.60
CA LEU A 110 -3.60 0.08 -10.51
C LEU A 110 -3.76 -1.38 -10.98
N ILE A 111 -4.16 -1.60 -12.23
CA ILE A 111 -4.35 -2.94 -12.80
C ILE A 111 -3.03 -3.71 -12.81
N ILE A 112 -3.09 -4.98 -12.37
CA ILE A 112 -1.97 -5.91 -12.43
C ILE A 112 -1.83 -6.38 -13.87
N ARG A 113 -0.73 -6.01 -14.53
CA ARG A 113 -0.37 -6.48 -15.88
C ARG A 113 0.99 -7.19 -15.82
N ASP A 114 1.62 -7.42 -16.97
CA ASP A 114 2.98 -7.97 -17.05
C ASP A 114 4.06 -6.87 -16.89
N GLN A 115 3.84 -5.96 -15.94
CA GLN A 115 4.77 -4.87 -15.65
C GLN A 115 6.05 -5.41 -15.03
N ARG A 116 7.19 -4.89 -15.48
CA ARG A 116 8.51 -5.19 -14.92
C ARG A 116 8.74 -4.39 -13.63
N ASP A 117 9.77 -4.77 -12.88
CA ASP A 117 10.21 -4.03 -11.70
C ASP A 117 10.38 -2.54 -12.02
N GLY A 118 9.72 -1.68 -11.23
CA GLY A 118 9.72 -0.24 -11.39
C GLY A 118 8.68 0.34 -12.37
N GLU A 119 7.96 -0.48 -13.16
CA GLU A 119 6.95 0.00 -14.11
C GLU A 119 5.56 0.20 -13.48
N GLY A 120 4.97 1.39 -13.63
CA GLY A 120 3.65 1.69 -13.08
C GLY A 120 3.53 1.42 -11.58
N VAL A 121 2.30 1.18 -11.08
CA VAL A 121 2.06 0.93 -9.65
C VAL A 121 2.44 -0.49 -9.24
N TRP A 122 1.94 -1.50 -9.97
CA TRP A 122 2.22 -2.90 -9.67
C TRP A 122 3.71 -3.24 -9.81
N GLY A 123 4.38 -2.77 -10.87
CA GLY A 123 5.81 -3.03 -11.05
C GLY A 123 6.68 -2.38 -9.98
N ARG A 124 6.28 -1.22 -9.43
CA ARG A 124 6.93 -0.64 -8.24
C ARG A 124 6.67 -1.50 -7.00
N TRP A 125 5.43 -1.91 -6.77
CA TRP A 125 5.06 -2.73 -5.61
C TRP A 125 5.77 -4.09 -5.59
N ASN A 126 5.86 -4.73 -6.75
CA ASN A 126 6.43 -6.07 -6.92
C ASN A 126 7.96 -6.10 -7.00
N ALA A 127 8.61 -4.94 -7.18
CA ALA A 127 10.04 -4.89 -7.44
C ALA A 127 10.89 -5.52 -6.33
N ASN A 128 12.06 -6.04 -6.72
CA ASN A 128 13.15 -6.28 -5.77
C ASN A 128 13.50 -4.99 -5.02
N GLY A 129 14.00 -5.11 -3.79
CA GLY A 129 14.27 -3.94 -2.96
C GLY A 129 13.05 -3.39 -2.24
N PRO A 130 13.07 -2.08 -1.94
CA PRO A 130 12.06 -1.43 -1.12
C PRO A 130 10.85 -0.94 -1.95
N GLY A 131 10.36 -1.76 -2.88
CA GLY A 131 9.37 -1.36 -3.90
C GLY A 131 8.14 -0.62 -3.34
N THR A 132 7.46 -1.20 -2.34
CA THR A 132 6.32 -0.57 -1.67
C THR A 132 6.68 0.78 -1.04
N ALA A 133 7.77 0.84 -0.28
CA ALA A 133 8.20 2.09 0.36
C ALA A 133 8.59 3.16 -0.67
N ARG A 134 9.24 2.77 -1.76
CA ARG A 134 9.59 3.68 -2.85
C ARG A 134 8.34 4.28 -3.52
N LEU A 135 7.33 3.45 -3.80
CA LEU A 135 6.03 3.90 -4.30
C LEU A 135 5.36 4.89 -3.33
N PHE A 136 5.34 4.57 -2.02
CA PHE A 136 4.75 5.42 -0.99
C PHE A 136 5.43 6.78 -0.92
N HIS A 137 6.76 6.80 -1.03
CA HIS A 137 7.53 8.03 -1.01
C HIS A 137 7.32 8.88 -2.28
N GLU A 138 7.45 8.27 -3.46
CA GLU A 138 7.31 8.96 -4.75
C GLU A 138 5.91 9.58 -4.89
N LEU A 139 4.87 8.83 -4.53
CA LEU A 139 3.49 9.29 -4.62
C LEU A 139 3.01 9.97 -3.34
N ARG A 140 3.79 10.05 -2.26
CA ARG A 140 3.36 10.62 -0.97
C ARG A 140 2.08 9.95 -0.42
N LEU A 141 2.00 8.63 -0.47
CA LEU A 141 0.86 7.86 0.03
C LEU A 141 0.81 7.79 1.57
N GLY A 142 1.93 8.11 2.21
CA GLY A 142 2.09 8.18 3.66
C GLY A 142 3.55 8.01 4.04
N GLN A 143 3.82 7.89 5.33
CA GLN A 143 5.18 7.79 5.84
C GLN A 143 5.78 6.40 5.67
N ASN A 144 7.09 6.39 5.40
CA ASN A 144 7.94 5.22 5.60
C ASN A 144 8.77 5.41 6.88
N PHE A 145 9.09 4.31 7.55
CA PHE A 145 9.96 4.29 8.73
C PHE A 145 10.58 2.90 8.90
N ASP A 146 11.64 2.79 9.69
CA ASP A 146 12.35 1.52 9.96
C ASP A 146 12.40 1.15 11.45
N ASN A 147 11.88 2.01 12.31
CA ASN A 147 11.74 1.74 13.73
C ASN A 147 10.50 0.88 14.01
N LEU A 148 10.72 -0.36 14.46
CA LEU A 148 9.66 -1.31 14.82
C LEU A 148 8.73 -0.77 15.91
N ASP A 149 9.22 0.05 16.83
CA ASP A 149 8.40 0.60 17.93
C ASP A 149 7.34 1.59 17.43
N GLN A 150 7.51 2.12 16.22
CA GLN A 150 6.54 3.00 15.56
C GLN A 150 5.51 2.22 14.73
N ALA A 151 5.74 0.91 14.50
CA ALA A 151 4.89 0.08 13.68
C ALA A 151 3.55 -0.23 14.37
N LYS A 152 2.49 -0.26 13.58
CA LYS A 152 1.13 -0.60 13.98
C LYS A 152 0.61 -1.73 13.11
N PRO A 153 -0.21 -2.64 13.66
CA PRO A 153 -0.90 -3.64 12.86
C PRO A 153 -1.58 -2.97 11.65
N GLY A 154 -1.41 -3.52 10.45
CA GLY A 154 -1.90 -2.94 9.18
C GLY A 154 -0.85 -2.18 8.37
N ASP A 155 0.32 -1.85 8.93
CA ASP A 155 1.41 -1.27 8.13
C ASP A 155 1.93 -2.30 7.12
N PHE A 156 2.14 -1.88 5.88
CA PHE A 156 2.88 -2.70 4.92
C PHE A 156 4.34 -2.77 5.37
N MET A 157 4.95 -3.94 5.30
CA MET A 157 6.30 -4.18 5.80
C MET A 157 7.09 -5.02 4.79
N LYS A 158 8.24 -4.50 4.37
CA LYS A 158 9.27 -5.27 3.67
C LYS A 158 10.28 -5.77 4.69
N ILE A 159 10.35 -7.08 4.86
CA ILE A 159 11.41 -7.74 5.63
C ILE A 159 12.62 -7.97 4.72
N PHE A 160 13.81 -7.69 5.21
CA PHE A 160 15.08 -8.12 4.63
C PHE A 160 15.74 -9.13 5.58
N TRP A 161 16.01 -10.35 5.07
CA TRP A 161 16.64 -11.42 5.85
C TRP A 161 18.17 -11.26 5.92
N SER A 162 18.73 -10.42 5.06
CA SER A 162 20.12 -9.97 5.09
C SER A 162 20.16 -8.46 4.81
N ARG A 163 21.32 -7.81 4.97
CA ARG A 163 21.48 -6.39 4.61
C ARG A 163 21.73 -6.15 3.12
N GLN A 164 21.51 -7.16 2.27
CA GLN A 164 21.68 -7.05 0.82
C GLN A 164 20.37 -6.57 0.18
N VAL A 165 20.46 -5.53 -0.66
CA VAL A 165 19.32 -4.99 -1.42
C VAL A 165 19.58 -5.18 -2.92
N GLY A 166 18.55 -5.58 -3.66
CA GLY A 166 18.61 -5.82 -5.10
C GLY A 166 19.06 -7.22 -5.50
N LYS A 167 20.12 -7.34 -6.32
CA LYS A 167 20.47 -8.59 -7.05
C LYS A 167 20.56 -9.84 -6.18
N ASN A 168 21.06 -9.68 -4.96
CA ASN A 168 21.27 -10.77 -4.01
C ASN A 168 20.34 -10.68 -2.79
N GLU A 169 19.28 -9.91 -2.90
CA GLU A 169 18.32 -9.74 -1.82
C GLU A 169 17.56 -11.03 -1.54
N HIS A 170 17.35 -11.27 -0.25
CA HIS A 170 16.33 -12.18 0.23
C HIS A 170 15.38 -11.38 1.11
N GLY A 171 14.20 -11.09 0.59
CA GLY A 171 13.20 -10.29 1.29
C GLY A 171 11.81 -10.89 1.23
N HIS A 172 10.89 -10.31 2.00
CA HIS A 172 9.50 -10.76 2.10
C HIS A 172 8.58 -9.55 2.21
N SER A 173 7.58 -9.44 1.33
CA SER A 173 6.54 -8.39 1.41
C SER A 173 5.41 -8.88 2.30
N THR A 174 5.03 -8.11 3.31
CA THR A 174 4.12 -8.53 4.37
C THR A 174 3.27 -7.36 4.85
N ILE A 175 2.27 -7.66 5.68
CA ILE A 175 1.54 -6.67 6.46
C ILE A 175 1.79 -6.98 7.93
N PHE A 176 2.32 -6.02 8.68
CA PHE A 176 2.66 -6.18 10.09
C PHE A 176 1.39 -6.37 10.92
N LEU A 177 1.42 -7.28 11.90
CA LEU A 177 0.30 -7.58 12.81
C LEU A 177 0.62 -7.31 14.28
N GLY A 178 1.87 -6.94 14.60
CA GLY A 178 2.32 -6.70 15.97
C GLY A 178 3.54 -7.50 16.35
N THR A 179 3.98 -7.32 17.59
CA THR A 179 5.01 -8.12 18.23
C THR A 179 4.40 -9.00 19.31
N GLU A 180 5.09 -10.09 19.62
CA GLU A 180 4.76 -10.93 20.76
C GLU A 180 6.04 -11.32 21.51
N ASN A 181 5.98 -11.33 22.83
CA ASN A 181 7.09 -11.81 23.64
C ASN A 181 6.86 -13.29 23.96
N ARG A 182 7.86 -14.11 23.62
CA ARG A 182 7.92 -15.54 23.94
C ARG A 182 9.10 -15.78 24.88
N PRO A 183 9.17 -16.93 25.58
CA PRO A 183 10.29 -17.24 26.49
C PRO A 183 11.67 -17.17 25.83
N ASP A 184 11.75 -17.41 24.52
CA ASP A 184 12.98 -17.39 23.71
C ASP A 184 13.23 -16.05 23.00
N GLY A 185 12.41 -15.02 23.26
CA GLY A 185 12.63 -13.65 22.80
C GLY A 185 11.41 -13.00 22.16
N GLN A 186 11.61 -11.81 21.60
CA GLN A 186 10.57 -11.08 20.88
C GLN A 186 10.41 -11.62 19.45
N TYR A 187 9.16 -11.75 19.03
CA TYR A 187 8.77 -12.19 17.70
C TYR A 187 7.97 -11.10 16.98
N VAL A 188 8.10 -11.07 15.66
CA VAL A 188 7.33 -10.20 14.76
C VAL A 188 6.27 -11.03 14.06
N ARG A 189 5.01 -10.67 14.26
CA ARG A 189 3.85 -11.27 13.58
C ARG A 189 3.48 -10.48 12.34
N TYR A 190 3.14 -11.18 11.27
CA TYR A 190 2.75 -10.56 10.01
C TYR A 190 1.81 -11.46 9.21
N TRP A 191 1.02 -10.86 8.31
CA TRP A 191 0.23 -11.55 7.29
C TRP A 191 0.91 -11.44 5.92
N SER A 192 0.91 -12.51 5.12
CA SER A 192 1.39 -12.53 3.73
C SER A 192 0.98 -13.83 3.03
N SER A 193 1.43 -14.05 1.80
CA SER A 193 1.60 -15.40 1.26
C SER A 193 2.96 -15.96 1.67
N ASN A 194 2.97 -17.05 2.41
CA ASN A 194 4.12 -17.63 3.09
C ASN A 194 4.52 -18.98 2.49
N ILE A 195 5.83 -19.23 2.44
CA ILE A 195 6.34 -20.58 2.15
C ILE A 195 6.04 -21.53 3.33
N PRO A 196 5.53 -22.75 3.07
CA PRO A 196 5.03 -23.28 1.79
C PRO A 196 3.52 -23.05 1.59
N SER A 197 2.82 -22.58 2.61
CA SER A 197 1.37 -22.72 2.76
C SER A 197 0.52 -21.75 1.94
N GLY A 198 1.07 -20.64 1.46
CA GLY A 198 0.30 -19.56 0.83
C GLY A 198 -0.19 -18.55 1.87
N TYR A 199 -1.37 -17.96 1.66
CA TYR A 199 -1.90 -16.89 2.51
C TYR A 199 -2.05 -17.29 3.98
N GLY A 200 -1.68 -16.37 4.87
CA GLY A 200 -1.93 -16.52 6.29
C GLY A 200 -0.97 -15.71 7.15
N GLU A 201 -1.16 -15.85 8.46
CA GLU A 201 -0.29 -15.27 9.45
C GLU A 201 0.97 -16.12 9.66
N LYS A 202 2.08 -15.45 9.95
CA LYS A 202 3.33 -16.08 10.38
C LYS A 202 3.99 -15.22 11.44
N SER A 203 4.78 -15.86 12.28
CA SER A 203 5.59 -15.20 13.30
C SER A 203 7.03 -15.65 13.17
N VAL A 204 7.98 -14.72 13.31
CA VAL A 204 9.43 -15.00 13.25
C VAL A 204 10.16 -14.28 14.39
N PRO A 205 11.25 -14.85 14.93
CA PRO A 205 12.08 -14.14 15.90
C PRO A 205 12.56 -12.80 15.34
N ARG A 206 12.46 -11.73 16.13
CA ARG A 206 12.95 -10.38 15.76
C ARG A 206 14.43 -10.41 15.37
N SER A 207 15.21 -11.29 15.99
CA SER A 207 16.64 -11.50 15.72
C SER A 207 16.93 -12.07 14.32
N LYS A 208 15.96 -12.68 13.64
CA LYS A 208 16.12 -13.15 12.24
C LYS A 208 15.91 -12.05 11.20
N ILE A 209 15.30 -10.93 11.58
CA ILE A 209 15.05 -9.80 10.68
C ILE A 209 16.29 -8.90 10.71
N ALA A 210 17.06 -8.90 9.61
CA ALA A 210 18.26 -8.08 9.49
C ALA A 210 17.91 -6.59 9.37
N TYR A 211 16.83 -6.28 8.65
CA TYR A 211 16.27 -4.95 8.52
C TYR A 211 14.81 -5.03 8.07
N ALA A 212 14.01 -3.99 8.35
CA ALA A 212 12.65 -3.88 7.85
C ALA A 212 12.35 -2.42 7.50
N ILE A 213 11.54 -2.22 6.46
CA ILE A 213 10.96 -0.92 6.13
C ILE A 213 9.45 -1.07 6.19
N PHE A 214 8.82 -0.16 6.93
CA PHE A 214 7.38 -0.05 7.09
C PHE A 214 6.84 1.10 6.23
N SER A 215 5.62 0.94 5.74
CA SER A 215 4.91 1.92 4.92
C SER A 215 3.46 2.01 5.42
N ARG A 216 3.09 3.17 5.99
CA ARG A 216 1.74 3.42 6.50
C ARG A 216 0.93 4.20 5.49
N LEU A 217 -0.23 3.66 5.08
CA LEU A 217 -1.10 4.33 4.12
C LEU A 217 -1.94 5.39 4.85
N GLN A 218 -1.81 6.64 4.45
CA GLN A 218 -2.43 7.79 5.12
C GLN A 218 -3.14 8.73 4.13
N SER A 219 -2.62 8.83 2.90
CA SER A 219 -3.08 9.77 1.88
C SER A 219 -3.35 9.04 0.55
N PRO A 220 -4.34 8.14 0.50
CA PRO A 220 -4.62 7.32 -0.70
C PRO A 220 -5.02 8.15 -1.93
N ASP A 221 -5.61 9.35 -1.77
CA ASP A 221 -5.92 10.27 -2.88
C ASP A 221 -4.69 10.65 -3.70
N ASN A 222 -3.51 10.64 -3.08
CA ASN A 222 -2.27 10.93 -3.77
C ASN A 222 -1.88 9.85 -4.80
N LEU A 223 -2.59 8.72 -4.88
CA LEU A 223 -2.45 7.78 -6.00
C LEU A 223 -2.61 8.46 -7.36
N ALA A 224 -3.44 9.49 -7.48
CA ALA A 224 -3.61 10.27 -8.72
C ALA A 224 -2.29 10.87 -9.25
N ARG A 225 -1.27 11.04 -8.38
CA ARG A 225 0.06 11.51 -8.77
C ARG A 225 0.79 10.55 -9.71
N ILE A 226 0.39 9.27 -9.76
CA ILE A 226 0.98 8.30 -10.69
C ILE A 226 0.87 8.78 -12.14
N ASN A 227 -0.14 9.58 -12.47
CA ASN A 227 -0.33 10.12 -13.80
C ASN A 227 0.80 11.04 -14.26
N ASN A 228 1.50 11.67 -13.30
CA ASN A 228 2.63 12.56 -13.53
C ASN A 228 3.98 11.93 -13.17
N ALA A 229 3.98 10.75 -12.56
CA ALA A 229 5.21 10.04 -12.22
C ALA A 229 5.86 9.45 -13.49
N PRO A 230 7.20 9.30 -13.52
CA PRO A 230 7.88 8.57 -14.58
C PRO A 230 7.26 7.19 -14.76
N PHE A 231 7.09 6.75 -16.02
CA PHE A 231 6.53 5.43 -16.30
C PHE A 231 7.34 4.32 -15.59
N VAL A 232 8.67 4.45 -15.60
CA VAL A 232 9.62 3.55 -14.93
C VAL A 232 10.39 4.29 -13.83
N ASP A 233 10.39 3.73 -12.62
CA ASP A 233 11.37 4.06 -11.59
C ASP A 233 12.69 3.34 -11.90
N THR A 234 13.71 4.10 -12.32
CA THR A 234 14.98 3.55 -12.79
C THR A 234 15.81 2.90 -11.68
N TYR A 235 15.60 3.31 -10.42
CA TYR A 235 16.26 2.68 -9.28
C TYR A 235 15.73 1.26 -9.12
N LEU A 236 14.40 1.09 -8.97
CA LEU A 236 13.78 -0.23 -8.83
C LEU A 236 14.03 -1.13 -10.04
N ALA A 237 13.93 -0.60 -11.26
CA ALA A 237 14.18 -1.36 -12.48
C ALA A 237 15.61 -1.91 -12.58
N SER A 238 16.58 -1.31 -11.88
CA SER A 238 17.97 -1.76 -11.88
C SER A 238 18.23 -2.94 -10.92
N LEU A 239 17.40 -3.11 -9.88
CA LEU A 239 17.71 -3.94 -8.70
C LEU A 239 17.71 -5.44 -8.96
N LEU A 240 17.22 -5.91 -10.12
CA LEU A 240 17.44 -7.30 -10.56
C LEU A 240 18.90 -7.57 -10.96
N ARG A 241 19.66 -6.53 -11.32
CA ARG A 241 21.01 -6.63 -11.89
C ARG A 241 22.06 -5.93 -11.04
N THR A 242 21.67 -4.95 -10.24
CA THR A 242 22.56 -4.14 -9.41
C THR A 242 22.38 -4.46 -7.93
N ARG A 243 23.38 -4.10 -7.12
CA ARG A 243 23.28 -4.13 -5.66
C ARG A 243 23.03 -2.70 -5.17
N SER A 244 22.28 -2.58 -4.08
CA SER A 244 22.11 -1.35 -3.33
C SER A 244 22.40 -1.62 -1.85
N SER A 245 22.65 -0.55 -1.08
CA SER A 245 22.80 -0.65 0.38
C SER A 245 21.47 -0.34 1.07
N ILE A 246 21.32 -0.76 2.32
CA ILE A 246 20.17 -0.36 3.16
C ILE A 246 20.06 1.16 3.28
N ALA A 247 21.19 1.87 3.41
CA ALA A 247 21.21 3.33 3.50
C ALA A 247 20.71 4.00 2.21
N GLU A 248 21.17 3.53 1.05
CA GLU A 248 20.69 4.03 -0.25
C GLU A 248 19.21 3.71 -0.45
N ALA A 249 18.79 2.47 -0.16
CA ALA A 249 17.39 2.07 -0.22
C ALA A 249 16.50 2.95 0.67
N GLY A 250 16.95 3.23 1.89
CA GLY A 250 16.28 4.14 2.82
C GLY A 250 16.17 5.56 2.26
N ALA A 251 17.27 6.14 1.78
CA ALA A 251 17.27 7.47 1.17
C ALA A 251 16.32 7.55 -0.05
N LYS A 252 16.26 6.51 -0.89
CA LYS A 252 15.31 6.43 -2.01
C LYS A 252 13.85 6.33 -1.56
N CYS A 253 13.59 5.92 -0.32
CA CYS A 253 12.27 5.79 0.29
C CYS A 253 11.94 6.91 1.29
N GLY A 254 12.80 7.92 1.43
CA GLY A 254 12.59 9.03 2.36
C GLY A 254 12.71 8.64 3.84
N LEU A 255 13.62 7.72 4.16
CA LEU A 255 14.08 7.41 5.51
C LEU A 255 15.29 8.25 5.90
#